data_AF-A0A7Y8LS31-F1
#
_entry.id   AF-A0A7Y8LS31-F1
#
_cell.length_a   1.000
_cell.length_b   1.000
_cell.length_c   1.000
_cell.angle_alpha   90.00
_cell.angle_beta   90.00
_cell.angle_gamma   90.00
#
_symmetry.space_group_name_H-M   'P 1'
#
loop_
_entity.id
_entity.type
_entity.pdbx_description
1 polymer ?
#
loop_
_entity_poly.entity_id
_entity_poly.type
_entity_poly.pdbx_seq_one_letter_code
_entity_poly.pdbx_strand_id
1 'polypeptide(L)'
;DGFRNYLKTRFRLLPEKLLVDKAQLLGLTAPEMTVLIGGLRVLNANYKKLRHGVFTNRTEVLTNDFFVNLLDMGIYWKPVDDNYLFEGYDRKTNELKWTATRFDLIFGHNTQLRAIAEVYACEDAGEKFVNDFVSAWDKVMNLGRF
;
A
#
# COMPACT_ATOMS: atom_id res chain seq x y z
N ASP A 1 12.54 0.68 1.13
CA ASP A 1 11.68 1.81 0.78
C ASP A 1 10.28 1.29 0.48
N GLY A 2 9.43 1.27 1.50
CA GLY A 2 8.09 0.71 1.38
C GLY A 2 7.16 1.52 0.49
N PHE A 3 7.40 2.84 0.36
CA PHE A 3 6.63 3.72 -0.53
C PHE A 3 6.78 3.33 -1.99
N ARG A 4 7.98 2.87 -2.41
CA ARG A 4 8.25 2.35 -3.76
C ARG A 4 8.26 0.82 -3.88
N ASN A 5 7.75 0.11 -2.87
CA ASN A 5 7.75 -1.35 -2.80
C ASN A 5 9.15 -1.98 -3.04
N TYR A 6 10.18 -1.43 -2.41
CA TYR A 6 11.57 -1.82 -2.62
C TYR A 6 12.28 -2.29 -1.36
N LEU A 7 12.92 -3.45 -1.44
CA LEU A 7 13.79 -4.00 -0.39
C LEU A 7 15.13 -4.40 -1.03
N LYS A 8 16.24 -3.74 -0.62
CA LYS A 8 17.57 -3.94 -1.22
C LYS A 8 18.15 -5.33 -0.93
N THR A 9 18.05 -5.76 0.32
CA THR A 9 18.52 -7.05 0.83
C THR A 9 17.60 -7.50 1.96
N ARG A 10 17.66 -8.78 2.36
CA ARG A 10 17.03 -9.19 3.61
C ARG A 10 17.70 -8.47 4.77
N PHE A 11 16.90 -7.73 5.52
CA PHE A 11 17.31 -7.16 6.80
C PHE A 11 16.90 -8.09 7.93
N ARG A 12 17.55 -7.94 9.09
CA ARG A 12 17.12 -8.60 10.33
C ARG A 12 15.73 -8.11 10.78
N LEU A 13 15.35 -6.91 10.36
CA LEU A 13 14.05 -6.30 10.60
C LEU A 13 13.06 -6.66 9.50
N LEU A 14 11.81 -6.92 9.90
CA LEU A 14 10.71 -7.16 8.97
C LEU A 14 10.44 -5.92 8.11
N PRO A 15 10.06 -6.09 6.83
CA PRO A 15 9.79 -4.98 5.90
C PRO A 15 8.84 -3.92 6.48
N GLU A 16 7.74 -4.32 7.10
CA GLU A 16 6.76 -3.39 7.68
C GLU A 16 7.36 -2.49 8.79
N LYS A 17 8.37 -2.97 9.53
CA LYS A 17 9.05 -2.14 10.54
C LYS A 17 9.91 -1.07 9.87
N LEU A 18 10.56 -1.40 8.76
CA LEU A 18 11.33 -0.44 7.96
C LEU A 18 10.42 0.61 7.31
N LEU A 19 9.18 0.25 6.97
CA LEU A 19 8.18 1.20 6.47
C LEU A 19 7.82 2.22 7.56
N VAL A 20 7.49 1.76 8.77
CA VAL A 20 7.14 2.63 9.90
C VAL A 20 8.30 3.53 10.28
N ASP A 21 9.52 3.00 10.35
CA ASP A 21 10.74 3.78 10.61
C ASP A 21 10.93 4.88 9.56
N LYS A 22 10.78 4.54 8.26
CA LYS A 22 10.86 5.53 7.18
C LYS A 22 9.75 6.58 7.26
N ALA A 23 8.54 6.20 7.63
CA ALA A 23 7.42 7.13 7.80
C ALA A 23 7.68 8.10 8.96
N GLN A 24 8.25 7.62 10.06
CA GLN A 24 8.63 8.45 11.21
C GLN A 24 9.67 9.51 10.82
N LEU A 25 10.69 9.13 10.04
CA LEU A 25 11.71 10.08 9.54
C LEU A 25 11.11 11.17 8.62
N LEU A 26 9.97 10.90 7.98
CA LEU A 26 9.24 11.86 7.15
C LEU A 26 8.19 12.65 7.94
N GLY A 27 8.12 12.47 9.27
CA GLY A 27 7.12 13.13 10.12
C GLY A 27 5.68 12.73 9.79
N LEU A 28 5.47 11.54 9.21
CA LEU A 28 4.16 11.06 8.79
C LEU A 28 3.41 10.38 9.93
N THR A 29 2.13 10.65 10.00
CA THR A 29 1.17 9.92 10.83
C THR A 29 0.75 8.61 10.17
N ALA A 30 0.13 7.70 10.93
CA ALA A 30 -0.37 6.43 10.37
C ALA A 30 -1.40 6.62 9.23
N PRO A 31 -2.37 7.56 9.30
CA PRO A 31 -3.24 7.87 8.17
C PRO A 31 -2.50 8.41 6.94
N GLU A 32 -1.59 9.37 7.13
CA GLU A 32 -0.79 9.95 6.03
C GLU A 32 0.07 8.88 5.33
N MET A 33 0.72 8.00 6.11
CA MET A 33 1.45 6.86 5.57
C MET A 33 0.53 5.92 4.77
N THR A 34 -0.66 5.65 5.29
CA THR A 34 -1.64 4.77 4.64
C THR A 34 -2.07 5.31 3.28
N VAL A 35 -2.50 6.57 3.21
CA VAL A 35 -2.94 7.18 1.94
C VAL A 35 -1.79 7.25 0.94
N LEU A 36 -0.59 7.62 1.39
CA LEU A 36 0.59 7.67 0.51
C LEU A 36 0.89 6.30 -0.10
N ILE A 37 0.83 5.22 0.68
CA ILE A 37 1.05 3.88 0.14
C ILE A 37 -0.03 3.54 -0.89
N GLY A 38 -1.31 3.70 -0.56
CA GLY A 38 -2.41 3.39 -1.47
C GLY A 38 -2.31 4.16 -2.78
N GLY A 39 -2.05 5.47 -2.71
CA GLY A 39 -1.93 6.33 -3.88
C GLY A 39 -0.71 6.02 -4.73
N LEU A 40 0.46 5.79 -4.12
CA LEU A 40 1.68 5.46 -4.86
C LEU A 40 1.59 4.10 -5.57
N ARG A 41 0.80 3.16 -5.02
CA ARG A 41 0.54 1.88 -5.69
C ARG A 41 -0.29 2.04 -6.95
N VAL A 42 -1.41 2.75 -6.89
CA VAL A 42 -2.26 2.95 -8.09
C VAL A 42 -1.59 3.85 -9.13
N LEU A 43 -0.71 4.77 -8.71
CA LEU A 43 0.13 5.59 -9.58
C LEU A 43 1.36 4.85 -10.13
N ASN A 44 1.52 3.55 -9.84
CA ASN A 44 2.60 2.71 -10.35
C ASN A 44 4.01 3.27 -10.04
N ALA A 45 4.19 3.88 -8.86
CA ALA A 45 5.45 4.45 -8.41
C ALA A 45 6.44 3.41 -7.84
N ASN A 46 6.26 2.14 -8.19
CA ASN A 46 7.07 1.04 -7.70
C ASN A 46 8.46 1.03 -8.35
N TYR A 47 9.45 0.56 -7.59
CA TYR A 47 10.79 0.32 -8.11
C TYR A 47 10.74 -0.66 -9.29
N LYS A 48 11.42 -0.31 -10.39
CA LYS A 48 11.40 -1.05 -11.67
C LYS A 48 10.00 -1.28 -12.27
N LYS A 49 8.98 -0.50 -11.86
CA LYS A 49 7.58 -0.68 -12.29
C LYS A 49 7.04 -2.10 -12.05
N LEU A 50 7.51 -2.76 -10.99
CA LEU A 50 6.97 -4.05 -10.57
C LEU A 50 5.51 -3.90 -10.15
N ARG A 51 4.69 -4.91 -10.43
CA ARG A 51 3.23 -4.85 -10.18
C ARG A 51 2.79 -5.21 -8.76
N HIS A 52 3.73 -5.37 -7.82
CA HIS A 52 3.42 -5.72 -6.45
C HIS A 52 2.61 -4.61 -5.76
N GLY A 53 1.45 -4.95 -5.21
CA GLY A 53 0.57 -4.00 -4.54
C GLY A 53 -0.23 -3.11 -5.49
N VAL A 54 -0.09 -3.23 -6.81
CA VAL A 54 -0.81 -2.39 -7.79
C VAL A 54 -2.19 -2.99 -8.02
N PHE A 55 -3.08 -2.86 -7.02
CA PHE A 55 -4.43 -3.43 -7.07
C PHE A 55 -5.40 -2.50 -7.79
N THR A 56 -5.16 -2.31 -9.09
CA THR A 56 -6.07 -1.55 -9.97
C THR A 56 -5.86 -1.98 -11.42
N ASN A 57 -6.92 -1.84 -12.22
CA ASN A 57 -6.85 -1.98 -13.67
C ASN A 57 -6.66 -0.63 -14.38
N ARG A 58 -6.71 0.48 -13.63
CA ARG A 58 -6.59 1.86 -14.11
C ARG A 58 -5.34 2.50 -13.53
N THR A 59 -4.18 1.94 -13.87
CA THR A 59 -2.89 2.48 -13.40
C THR A 59 -2.72 3.93 -13.81
N GLU A 60 -2.01 4.71 -13.00
CA GLU A 60 -1.75 6.15 -13.21
C GLU A 60 -3.00 7.04 -13.02
N VAL A 61 -4.08 6.49 -12.49
CA VAL A 61 -5.26 7.23 -12.04
C VAL A 61 -5.37 7.13 -10.52
N LEU A 62 -5.35 8.27 -9.82
CA LEU A 62 -5.41 8.32 -8.37
C LEU A 62 -6.81 7.95 -7.88
N THR A 63 -6.93 6.74 -7.33
CA THR A 63 -8.17 6.13 -6.84
C THR A 63 -7.91 5.34 -5.55
N ASN A 64 -8.95 5.08 -4.78
CA ASN A 64 -8.88 4.23 -3.58
C ASN A 64 -8.92 2.71 -3.90
N ASP A 65 -8.75 2.33 -5.18
CA ASP A 65 -8.79 0.94 -5.67
C ASP A 65 -7.86 0.01 -4.86
N PHE A 66 -6.72 0.52 -4.37
CA PHE A 66 -5.81 -0.23 -3.51
C PHE A 66 -6.52 -0.80 -2.27
N PHE A 67 -7.29 0.02 -1.55
CA PHE A 67 -7.93 -0.40 -0.31
C PHE A 67 -9.14 -1.30 -0.58
N VAL A 68 -9.93 -0.96 -1.59
CA VAL A 68 -11.09 -1.76 -2.01
C VAL A 68 -10.67 -3.19 -2.33
N ASN A 69 -9.62 -3.36 -3.15
CA ASN A 69 -9.14 -4.67 -3.56
C ASN A 69 -8.33 -5.39 -2.46
N LEU A 70 -7.64 -4.66 -1.59
CA LEU A 70 -6.91 -5.27 -0.46
C LEU A 70 -7.88 -5.90 0.56
N LEU A 71 -9.01 -5.23 0.81
CA LEU A 71 -10.00 -5.65 1.81
C LEU A 71 -11.10 -6.54 1.23
N ASP A 72 -11.08 -6.80 -0.07
CA ASP A 72 -11.99 -7.73 -0.72
C ASP A 72 -11.76 -9.16 -0.20
N MET A 73 -12.76 -9.65 0.53
CA MET A 73 -12.78 -11.01 1.08
C MET A 73 -12.89 -12.08 -0.02
N GLY A 74 -13.23 -11.70 -1.26
CA GLY A 74 -13.16 -12.57 -2.43
C GLY A 74 -11.73 -12.99 -2.80
N ILE A 75 -10.72 -12.31 -2.28
CA ILE A 75 -9.31 -12.65 -2.51
C ILE A 75 -8.74 -13.39 -1.30
N TYR A 76 -7.92 -14.40 -1.55
CA TYR A 76 -7.09 -15.04 -0.53
C TYR A 76 -5.61 -14.96 -0.91
N TRP A 77 -4.75 -14.78 0.09
CA TRP A 77 -3.33 -14.55 -0.10
C TRP A 77 -2.50 -15.78 0.28
N LYS A 78 -1.57 -16.18 -0.58
CA LYS A 78 -0.60 -17.26 -0.33
C LYS A 78 0.83 -16.72 -0.44
N PRO A 79 1.75 -17.07 0.48
CA PRO A 79 3.16 -16.76 0.31
C PRO A 79 3.73 -17.57 -0.87
N VAL A 80 4.52 -16.93 -1.72
CA VAL A 80 5.19 -17.57 -2.86
C VAL A 80 6.58 -18.04 -2.48
N ASP A 81 7.29 -17.22 -1.71
CA ASP A 81 8.66 -17.46 -1.33
C ASP A 81 9.00 -16.86 0.04
N ASP A 82 10.23 -17.11 0.47
CA ASP A 82 10.79 -16.53 1.69
C ASP A 82 11.17 -15.04 1.53
N ASN A 83 11.02 -14.45 0.33
CA ASN A 83 11.33 -13.04 0.06
C ASN A 83 10.15 -12.11 0.29
N TYR A 84 9.17 -12.57 1.08
CA TYR A 84 8.01 -11.77 1.46
C TYR A 84 7.11 -11.40 0.28
N LEU A 85 7.12 -12.20 -0.78
CA LEU A 85 6.20 -12.12 -1.91
C LEU A 85 4.97 -12.98 -1.67
N PHE A 86 3.81 -12.44 -2.01
CA PHE A 86 2.51 -13.08 -1.89
C PHE A 86 1.73 -12.98 -3.18
N GLU A 87 0.95 -14.01 -3.46
CA GLU A 87 -0.01 -14.06 -4.55
C GLU A 87 -1.43 -14.04 -3.99
N GLY A 88 -2.25 -13.18 -4.56
CA GLY A 88 -3.66 -13.01 -4.25
C GLY A 88 -4.50 -13.71 -5.31
N TYR A 89 -5.30 -14.69 -4.90
CA TYR A 89 -6.13 -15.52 -5.75
C TYR A 89 -7.60 -15.26 -5.50
N ASP A 90 -8.41 -15.31 -6.56
CA ASP A 90 -9.87 -15.32 -6.43
C ASP A 90 -10.33 -16.61 -5.74
N ARG A 91 -11.13 -16.49 -4.68
CA ARG A 91 -11.62 -17.65 -3.89
C ARG A 91 -12.52 -18.58 -4.68
N LYS A 92 -13.25 -18.08 -5.68
CA LYS A 92 -14.22 -18.86 -6.46
C LYS A 92 -13.54 -19.53 -7.63
N THR A 93 -12.68 -18.81 -8.36
CA THR A 93 -12.06 -19.33 -9.59
C THR A 93 -10.67 -19.91 -9.39
N ASN A 94 -10.01 -19.62 -8.26
CA ASN A 94 -8.58 -19.88 -8.03
C ASN A 94 -7.65 -19.22 -9.06
N GLU A 95 -8.13 -18.19 -9.77
CA GLU A 95 -7.29 -17.43 -10.69
C GLU A 95 -6.41 -16.44 -9.93
N LEU A 96 -5.15 -16.32 -10.36
CA LEU A 96 -4.23 -15.31 -9.86
C LEU A 96 -4.75 -13.92 -10.23
N LYS A 97 -5.04 -13.09 -9.22
CA LYS A 97 -5.51 -11.71 -9.39
C LYS A 97 -4.39 -10.71 -9.19
N TRP A 98 -3.63 -10.86 -8.09
CA TRP A 98 -2.69 -9.84 -7.64
C TRP A 98 -1.40 -10.46 -7.10
N THR A 99 -0.35 -9.65 -7.06
CA THR A 99 0.86 -9.95 -6.28
C THR A 99 1.11 -8.82 -5.31
N ALA A 100 1.68 -9.12 -4.15
CA ALA A 100 1.86 -8.16 -3.07
C ALA A 100 3.10 -8.50 -2.25
N THR A 101 3.63 -7.52 -1.54
CA THR A 101 4.64 -7.75 -0.51
C THR A 101 4.08 -7.47 0.89
N ARG A 102 4.89 -7.69 1.93
CA ARG A 102 4.53 -7.28 3.31
C ARG A 102 4.28 -5.77 3.45
N PHE A 103 4.86 -4.94 2.58
CA PHE A 103 4.56 -3.50 2.59
C PHE A 103 3.09 -3.21 2.24
N ASP A 104 2.45 -4.12 1.49
CA ASP A 104 1.08 -3.95 1.03
C ASP A 104 0.10 -4.65 1.98
N LEU A 105 0.40 -5.90 2.35
CA LEU A 105 -0.51 -6.72 3.15
C LEU A 105 -0.59 -6.32 4.62
N ILE A 106 0.38 -5.54 5.13
CA ILE A 106 0.34 -5.06 6.52
C ILE A 106 -0.93 -4.23 6.82
N PHE A 107 -1.44 -3.51 5.81
CA PHE A 107 -2.66 -2.71 5.92
C PHE A 107 -3.93 -3.56 6.03
N GLY A 108 -3.88 -4.85 5.67
CA GLY A 108 -4.97 -5.80 5.87
C GLY A 108 -4.83 -6.65 7.13
N HIS A 109 -3.64 -6.68 7.76
CA HIS A 109 -3.29 -7.60 8.86
C HIS A 109 -3.10 -6.90 10.21
N ASN A 110 -2.55 -5.69 10.26
CA ASN A 110 -2.45 -4.93 11.51
C ASN A 110 -3.80 -4.27 11.82
N THR A 111 -4.34 -4.47 13.03
CA THR A 111 -5.69 -4.02 13.39
C THR A 111 -5.89 -2.51 13.27
N GLN A 112 -4.88 -1.70 13.64
CA GLN A 112 -4.96 -0.24 13.54
C GLN A 112 -4.88 0.24 12.09
N LEU A 113 -3.92 -0.28 11.32
CA LEU A 113 -3.80 0.07 9.90
C LEU A 113 -5.00 -0.42 9.09
N ARG A 114 -5.57 -1.56 9.47
CA ARG A 114 -6.79 -2.08 8.85
C ARG A 114 -7.98 -1.17 9.10
N ALA A 115 -8.16 -0.67 10.32
CA ALA A 115 -9.22 0.29 10.61
C ALA A 115 -9.10 1.56 9.74
N ILE A 116 -7.87 2.04 9.50
CA ILE A 116 -7.63 3.18 8.59
C ILE A 116 -7.92 2.79 7.14
N ALA A 117 -7.48 1.61 6.69
CA ALA A 117 -7.72 1.12 5.34
C ALA A 117 -9.23 0.95 5.06
N GLU A 118 -10.01 0.50 6.05
CA GLU A 118 -11.46 0.35 5.94
C GLU A 118 -12.15 1.70 5.70
N VAL A 119 -11.71 2.78 6.36
CA VAL A 119 -12.21 4.14 6.10
C VAL A 119 -12.00 4.53 4.63
N TYR A 120 -10.83 4.26 4.06
CA TYR A 120 -10.54 4.61 2.66
C TYR A 120 -11.11 3.64 1.64
N ALA A 121 -11.56 2.44 2.05
CA ALA A 121 -12.24 1.48 1.19
C ALA A 121 -13.76 1.72 1.09
N CYS A 122 -14.33 2.59 1.92
CA CYS A 122 -15.74 2.97 1.81
C CYS A 122 -16.06 3.59 0.45
N GLU A 123 -17.29 3.38 -0.02
CA GLU A 123 -17.77 3.83 -1.34
C GLU A 123 -17.74 5.37 -1.48
N ASP A 124 -17.96 6.09 -0.38
CA ASP A 124 -17.97 7.55 -0.30
C ASP A 124 -16.58 8.17 0.01
N ALA A 125 -15.54 7.34 0.20
CA ALA A 125 -14.23 7.81 0.62
C ALA A 125 -13.31 8.27 -0.53
N GLY A 126 -13.77 8.19 -1.79
CA GLY A 126 -12.95 8.50 -2.97
C GLY A 126 -12.37 9.93 -2.97
N GLU A 127 -13.21 10.93 -2.74
CA GLU A 127 -12.78 12.33 -2.68
C GLU A 127 -11.87 12.59 -1.48
N LYS A 128 -12.25 12.05 -0.31
CA LYS A 128 -11.45 12.13 0.92
C LYS A 128 -10.05 11.56 0.70
N PHE A 129 -9.96 10.38 0.08
CA PHE A 129 -8.69 9.73 -0.22
C PHE A 129 -7.79 10.61 -1.10
N VAL A 130 -8.34 11.20 -2.16
CA VAL A 130 -7.57 12.08 -3.06
C VAL A 130 -7.04 13.30 -2.29
N ASN A 131 -7.89 13.96 -1.51
CA ASN A 131 -7.50 15.15 -0.74
C ASN A 131 -6.44 14.83 0.31
N ASP A 132 -6.62 13.74 1.06
CA ASP A 132 -5.67 13.30 2.08
C ASP A 132 -4.33 12.88 1.44
N PHE A 133 -4.36 12.22 0.28
CA PHE A 133 -3.15 11.87 -0.47
C PHE A 133 -2.37 13.10 -0.91
N VAL A 134 -3.05 14.09 -1.51
CA VAL A 134 -2.43 15.33 -1.99
C VAL A 134 -1.81 16.10 -0.82
N SER A 135 -2.53 16.21 0.30
CA SER A 135 -2.04 16.86 1.52
C SER A 135 -0.77 16.18 2.06
N ALA A 136 -0.78 14.85 2.17
CA ALA A 136 0.38 14.09 2.61
C ALA A 136 1.56 14.18 1.62
N TRP A 137 1.27 14.22 0.32
CA TRP A 137 2.30 14.40 -0.71
C TRP A 137 2.97 15.78 -0.62
N ASP A 138 2.18 16.85 -0.57
CA ASP A 138 2.68 18.22 -0.44
C ASP A 138 3.53 18.39 0.83
N LYS A 139 3.08 17.82 1.96
CA LYS A 139 3.85 17.78 3.21
C LYS A 139 5.24 17.18 2.99
N VAL A 140 5.34 16.02 2.35
CA VAL A 140 6.63 15.36 2.09
C VAL A 140 7.49 16.19 1.13
N MET A 141 6.91 16.81 0.12
CA MET A 141 7.64 17.65 -0.85
C MET A 141 8.19 18.95 -0.23
N ASN A 142 7.58 19.43 0.86
CA ASN A 142 8.01 20.62 1.58
C ASN A 142 8.97 20.34 2.74
N LEU A 143 9.28 19.06 3.06
CA LEU A 143 10.30 18.72 4.04
C LEU A 143 11.67 19.28 3.61
N GLY A 144 12.26 20.14 4.45
CA GLY A 144 13.56 20.76 4.17
C GLY A 144 13.51 22.18 3.61
N ARG A 145 12.31 22.76 3.41
CA ARG A 145 12.13 24.19 3.08
C ARG A 145 12.10 25.03 4.37
N PHE A 146 13.27 25.26 4.96
CA PHE A 146 13.45 26.12 6.13
C PHE A 146 13.80 27.56 5.76
#